data_AF-A0A6L4ATH1-F1
#
_entry.id   AF-A0A6L4ATH1-F1
#
_cell.length_a   1.000
_cell.length_b   1.000
_cell.length_c   1.000
_cell.angle_alpha   90.00
_cell.angle_beta   90.00
_cell.angle_gamma   90.00
#
_symmetry.space_group_name_H-M   'P 1'
#
loop_
_entity.id
_entity.type
_entity.pdbx_description
1 polymer ?
#
loop_
_entity_poly.entity_id
_entity_poly.type
_entity_poly.pdbx_seq_one_letter_code
_entity_poly.pdbx_strand_id
1 'polypeptide(L)'
;PWPGNVRELRGALAAAVALCEDGRLAAQHLDLPAARPVAVGDSGGGYHARVEAFRRHLLEEALAESRGNLAAAARRLGVSRQYLSQFVKKYGLDVA
;
A
#
# COMPACT_ATOMS: atom_id res chain seq x y z
N PRO A 1 -6.07 20.04 -10.65
CA PRO A 1 -5.56 19.90 -9.26
C PRO A 1 -6.62 20.39 -8.22
N TRP A 2 -7.26 19.57 -7.35
CA TRP A 2 -7.44 18.11 -7.40
C TRP A 2 -6.71 17.22 -6.35
N PRO A 3 -6.88 15.89 -6.41
CA PRO A 3 -7.22 15.08 -5.25
C PRO A 3 -6.10 15.01 -4.20
N GLY A 4 -6.43 15.31 -2.94
CA GLY A 4 -5.52 15.30 -1.78
C GLY A 4 -5.16 16.70 -1.25
N ASN A 5 -5.35 17.75 -2.05
CA ASN A 5 -5.09 19.13 -1.63
C ASN A 5 -6.39 19.87 -1.26
N VAL A 6 -6.58 20.15 0.02
CA VAL A 6 -7.78 20.83 0.55
C VAL A 6 -7.90 22.28 0.06
N ARG A 7 -6.77 22.98 -0.19
CA ARG A 7 -6.81 24.36 -0.68
C ARG A 7 -7.37 24.43 -2.10
N GLU A 8 -7.00 23.46 -2.92
CA GLU A 8 -7.48 23.35 -4.29
C GLU A 8 -8.94 22.90 -4.36
N LEU A 9 -9.35 21.96 -3.50
CA LEU A 9 -10.76 21.57 -3.37
C LEU A 9 -11.65 22.78 -3.05
N ARG A 10 -11.21 23.63 -2.12
CA ARG A 10 -11.94 24.87 -1.78
C ARG A 10 -12.05 25.80 -3.00
N GLY A 11 -10.98 25.96 -3.76
CA GLY A 11 -10.99 26.78 -4.98
C GLY A 11 -11.94 26.24 -6.04
N ALA A 12 -11.92 24.93 -6.28
CA ALA A 12 -12.81 24.25 -7.21
C ALA A 12 -14.29 24.41 -6.82
N LEU A 13 -14.61 24.24 -5.53
CA LEU A 13 -15.97 24.45 -5.03
C LEU A 13 -16.43 25.90 -5.17
N ALA A 14 -15.57 26.89 -4.89
CA ALA A 14 -15.90 28.30 -5.04
C ALA A 14 -16.19 28.66 -6.51
N ALA A 15 -15.37 28.15 -7.45
CA ALA A 15 -15.60 28.33 -8.88
C ALA A 15 -16.90 27.66 -9.34
N ALA A 16 -17.17 26.44 -8.88
CA ALA A 16 -18.38 25.70 -9.23
C ALA A 16 -19.65 26.41 -8.72
N VAL A 17 -19.63 26.97 -7.50
CA VAL A 17 -20.74 27.77 -6.95
C VAL A 17 -20.96 29.04 -7.78
N ALA A 18 -19.89 29.72 -8.20
CA ALA A 18 -19.98 30.92 -9.01
C ALA A 18 -20.59 30.67 -10.40
N LEU A 19 -20.41 29.46 -10.95
CA LEU A 19 -20.99 29.04 -12.24
C LEU A 19 -22.39 28.42 -12.10
N CYS A 20 -22.87 28.20 -10.87
CA CYS A 20 -24.12 27.49 -10.62
C CYS A 20 -25.28 28.48 -10.46
N GLU A 21 -26.17 28.51 -11.44
CA GLU A 21 -27.30 29.45 -11.45
C GLU A 21 -28.50 28.93 -10.63
N ASP A 22 -28.73 27.61 -10.59
CA ASP A 22 -29.93 26.99 -10.00
C ASP A 22 -29.76 26.55 -8.53
N GLY A 23 -28.70 27.01 -7.85
CA GLY A 23 -28.40 26.63 -6.47
C GLY A 23 -28.11 25.14 -6.23
N ARG A 24 -28.03 24.34 -7.30
CA ARG A 24 -27.72 22.90 -7.28
C ARG A 24 -26.44 22.60 -8.03
N LEU A 25 -25.40 22.25 -7.29
CA LEU A 25 -24.15 21.77 -7.86
C LEU A 25 -24.32 20.37 -8.43
N ALA A 26 -24.05 20.23 -9.73
CA ALA A 26 -23.95 18.95 -10.42
C ALA A 26 -22.48 18.61 -10.72
N ALA A 27 -22.19 17.34 -10.98
CA ALA A 27 -20.83 16.85 -11.27
C ALA A 27 -20.14 17.60 -12.43
N GLN A 28 -20.93 18.02 -13.43
CA GLN A 28 -20.47 18.81 -14.57
C GLN A 28 -19.90 20.19 -14.19
N HIS A 29 -20.28 20.75 -13.03
CA HIS A 29 -19.77 22.04 -12.56
C HIS A 29 -18.39 21.93 -11.89
N LEU A 30 -17.93 20.71 -11.59
CA LEU A 30 -16.71 20.47 -10.82
C LEU A 30 -15.51 20.08 -11.68
N ASP A 31 -15.63 20.01 -13.01
CA ASP A 31 -14.58 19.57 -13.94
C ASP A 31 -13.82 18.32 -13.44
N LEU A 32 -14.60 17.33 -12.98
CA LEU A 32 -14.05 16.09 -12.43
C LEU A 32 -13.38 15.28 -13.55
N PRO A 33 -12.08 14.91 -13.44
CA PRO A 33 -11.49 13.98 -14.36
C PRO A 33 -12.28 12.68 -14.24
N ALA A 34 -12.47 12.02 -15.38
CA ALA A 34 -13.12 10.72 -15.46
C ALA A 34 -12.63 9.89 -14.28
N ALA A 35 -13.58 9.35 -13.49
CA ALA A 35 -13.26 8.53 -12.34
C ALA A 35 -12.32 7.43 -12.82
N ARG A 36 -11.02 7.60 -12.58
CA ARG A 36 -10.09 6.50 -12.71
C ARG A 36 -10.68 5.49 -11.74
N PRO A 37 -11.04 4.26 -12.17
CA PRO A 37 -11.35 3.24 -11.21
C PRO A 37 -10.13 3.25 -10.30
N VAL A 38 -10.35 3.74 -9.07
CA VAL A 38 -9.44 3.48 -8.00
C VAL A 38 -9.57 1.98 -7.98
N ALA A 39 -8.57 1.29 -8.56
CA ALA A 39 -8.24 0.01 -8.04
C ALA A 39 -8.09 0.33 -6.57
N VAL A 40 -9.15 0.04 -5.81
CA VAL A 40 -9.00 -0.44 -4.46
C VAL A 40 -8.15 -1.67 -4.70
N GLY A 41 -6.84 -1.44 -4.90
CA GLY A 41 -5.83 -2.45 -4.83
C GLY A 41 -6.10 -2.90 -3.44
N ASP A 42 -6.75 -4.06 -3.37
CA ASP A 42 -7.13 -4.71 -2.15
C ASP A 42 -5.96 -4.50 -1.22
N SER A 43 -6.11 -3.53 -0.31
CA SER A 43 -5.12 -3.30 0.73
C SER A 43 -5.44 -4.41 1.69
N GLY A 44 -5.10 -5.62 1.25
CA GLY A 44 -5.55 -6.90 1.77
C GLY A 44 -5.13 -6.95 3.21
N GLY A 45 -6.09 -6.64 4.06
CA GLY A 45 -5.98 -6.51 5.51
C GLY A 45 -5.39 -5.18 6.00
N GLY A 46 -5.88 -4.77 7.18
CA GLY A 46 -5.42 -3.57 7.88
C GLY A 46 -3.93 -3.59 8.24
N TYR A 47 -3.49 -2.63 9.06
CA TYR A 47 -2.07 -2.43 9.44
C TYR A 47 -1.28 -3.73 9.65
N HIS A 48 -1.82 -4.69 10.42
CA HIS A 48 -1.17 -5.97 10.70
C HIS A 48 -0.90 -6.83 9.46
N ALA A 49 -1.85 -6.92 8.52
CA ALA A 49 -1.65 -7.73 7.32
C ALA A 49 -0.59 -7.12 6.41
N ARG A 50 -0.54 -5.79 6.30
CA ARG A 50 0.49 -5.08 5.55
C ARG A 50 1.87 -5.25 6.15
N VAL A 51 1.98 -5.17 7.48
CA VAL A 51 3.24 -5.43 8.20
C VAL A 51 3.69 -6.87 7.99
N GLU A 52 2.78 -7.85 8.07
CA GLU A 52 3.13 -9.26 7.83
C GLU A 52 3.53 -9.53 6.37
N ALA A 53 2.88 -8.89 5.40
CA ALA A 53 3.26 -8.99 3.99
C ALA A 53 4.66 -8.43 3.72
N PHE A 54 4.95 -7.24 4.26
CA PHE A 54 6.27 -6.62 4.14
C PHE A 54 7.36 -7.45 4.84
N ARG A 55 7.07 -7.91 6.06
CA ARG A 55 7.95 -8.81 6.80
C ARG A 55 8.25 -10.09 6.01
N ARG A 56 7.23 -10.68 5.39
CA ARG A 56 7.38 -11.88 4.57
C ARG A 56 8.32 -11.64 3.40
N HIS A 57 8.11 -10.54 2.68
CA HIS A 57 8.94 -10.17 1.55
C HIS A 57 10.43 -10.05 1.95
N LEU A 58 10.75 -9.35 3.04
CA LEU A 58 12.13 -9.23 3.53
C LEU A 58 12.78 -10.58 3.86
N LEU A 59 12.00 -11.49 4.43
CA LEU A 59 12.49 -12.82 4.82
C LEU A 59 12.73 -13.71 3.60
N GLU A 60 11.86 -13.66 2.60
CA GLU A 60 12.03 -14.36 1.33
C GLU A 60 13.25 -13.83 0.56
N GLU A 61 13.44 -12.52 0.47
CA GLU A 61 14.60 -11.90 -0.18
C GLU A 61 15.91 -12.35 0.48
N ALA A 62 16.01 -12.27 1.81
CA ALA A 62 17.22 -12.67 2.51
C ALA A 62 17.55 -14.16 2.36
N LEU A 63 16.53 -15.03 2.29
CA LEU A 63 16.71 -16.46 2.03
C LEU A 63 17.20 -16.71 0.60
N ALA A 64 16.63 -16.01 -0.39
CA ALA A 64 17.04 -16.11 -1.79
C ALA A 64 18.50 -15.66 -1.98
N GLU A 65 18.88 -14.51 -1.43
CA GLU A 65 20.26 -14.00 -1.50
C GLU A 65 21.26 -14.90 -0.76
N SER A 66 20.82 -15.54 0.32
CA SER A 66 21.63 -16.47 1.10
C SER A 66 21.62 -17.89 0.54
N ARG A 67 20.98 -18.13 -0.61
CA ARG A 67 20.84 -19.45 -1.25
C ARG A 67 20.36 -20.52 -0.25
N GLY A 68 19.31 -20.21 0.50
CA GLY A 68 18.76 -21.11 1.51
C GLY A 68 19.55 -21.19 2.82
N ASN A 69 20.69 -20.53 2.97
CA ASN A 69 21.42 -20.57 4.24
C ASN A 69 20.71 -19.73 5.33
N LEU A 70 19.88 -20.39 6.14
CA LEU A 70 19.13 -19.77 7.25
C LEU A 70 20.02 -18.97 8.21
N ALA A 71 21.24 -19.44 8.50
CA ALA A 71 22.13 -18.74 9.42
C ALA A 71 22.68 -17.46 8.80
N ALA A 72 23.00 -17.47 7.50
CA ALA A 72 23.42 -16.28 6.77
C ALA A 72 22.28 -15.27 6.61
N ALA A 73 21.09 -15.73 6.23
CA ALA A 73 19.90 -14.90 6.08
C ALA A 73 19.50 -14.22 7.40
N ALA A 74 19.53 -14.96 8.52
CA ALA A 74 19.24 -14.44 9.84
C ALA A 74 20.25 -13.35 10.26
N ARG A 75 21.55 -13.59 10.05
CA ARG A 75 22.59 -12.59 10.32
C ARG A 75 22.42 -11.33 9.48
N ARG A 76 22.08 -11.48 8.19
CA ARG A 76 21.86 -10.34 7.29
C ARG A 76 20.68 -9.47 7.70
N LEU A 77 19.58 -10.10 8.13
CA LEU A 77 18.40 -9.40 8.61
C LEU A 77 18.51 -8.91 10.06
N GLY A 78 19.57 -9.28 10.79
CA GLY A 78 19.72 -8.94 12.21
C GLY A 78 18.70 -9.64 13.12
N VAL A 79 18.16 -10.78 12.69
CA VAL A 79 17.20 -11.59 13.47
C VAL A 79 17.83 -12.89 13.95
N SER A 80 17.19 -13.55 14.92
CA SER A 80 17.67 -14.85 15.38
C SER A 80 17.40 -15.95 14.34
N ARG A 81 18.30 -16.94 14.26
CA ARG A 81 18.08 -18.14 13.43
C ARG A 81 16.77 -18.86 13.80
N GLN A 82 16.44 -18.89 15.10
CA GLN A 82 15.22 -19.52 15.59
C GLN A 82 13.97 -18.81 15.09
N TYR A 83 13.97 -17.47 15.07
CA TYR A 83 12.89 -16.67 14.49
C TYR A 83 12.70 -16.96 12.99
N LEU A 84 13.81 -16.98 12.24
CA LEU A 84 13.80 -17.30 10.81
C LEU A 84 13.25 -18.73 10.57
N SER A 85 13.67 -19.70 11.38
CA SER A 85 13.22 -21.09 11.28
C SER A 85 11.72 -21.25 11.55
N GLN A 86 11.18 -20.55 12.55
CA GLN A 86 9.74 -20.55 12.81
C GLN A 86 8.96 -19.91 11.66
N PHE A 87 9.51 -18.87 11.04
CA PHE A 87 8.90 -18.21 9.90
C PHE A 87 8.84 -19.15 8.69
N VAL A 88 9.96 -19.78 8.32
CA VAL A 88 10.02 -20.77 7.25
C VAL A 88 8.96 -21.87 7.44
N LYS A 89 8.83 -22.40 8.66
CA LYS A 89 7.79 -23.38 8.99
C LYS A 89 6.37 -22.83 8.87
N LYS A 90 6.14 -21.60 9.35
CA LYS A 90 4.81 -20.94 9.33
C LYS A 90 4.30 -20.71 7.90
N TYR A 91 5.20 -20.39 6.96
CA TYR A 91 4.83 -20.04 5.58
C TYR A 91 5.12 -21.14 4.55
N GLY A 92 5.66 -22.28 4.98
CA GLY A 92 5.99 -23.38 4.07
C GLY A 92 7.04 -23.01 3.02
N LEU A 93 7.98 -22.15 3.38
CA LEU A 93 9.05 -21.74 2.46
C LEU A 93 10.05 -22.87 2.32
N ASP A 94 10.34 -23.29 1.09
CA ASP A 94 11.34 -24.31 0.84
C ASP A 94 12.73 -23.70 0.89
N VAL A 95 13.61 -24.35 1.62
CA VAL A 95 14.97 -23.87 1.84
C VAL A 95 15.88 -24.86 1.13
N ALA A 96 16.27 -24.53 -0.10
CA ALA A 96 17.14 -25.34 -0.94
C ALA A 96 18.55 -25.50 -0.35
#